data_AF-A0A562ZGC9-F1
#
_entry.id   AF-A0A562ZGC9-F1
#
_cell.length_a   1.000
_cell.length_b   1.000
_cell.length_c   1.000
_cell.angle_alpha   90.00
_cell.angle_beta   90.00
_cell.angle_gamma   90.00
#
_symmetry.space_group_name_H-M   'P 1'
#
loop_
_entity.id
_entity.type
_entity.pdbx_description
1 polymer ?
#
loop_
_entity_poly.entity_id
_entity_poly.type
_entity_poly.pdbx_seq_one_letter_code
_entity_poly.pdbx_strand_id
1 'polypeptide(L)'
;MRRPSSTAKVEAEGRYAKALENAFRGPDGVAAAFKAWSGALDTAPEDLDADTMGLAARWHRVAEQARQEGMRSLAEAPGAHFEVRLPSGGILLANTPGRAASDQGLPA
;
A
#
# COMPACT_ATOMS: atom_id res chain seq x y z
N MET A 1 2.12 12.71 20.10
CA MET A 1 1.75 11.80 18.99
C MET A 1 1.15 10.53 19.59
N ARG A 2 -0.19 10.36 19.59
CA ARG A 2 -0.83 9.09 20.00
C ARG A 2 -0.85 8.19 18.77
N ARG A 3 -0.15 7.05 18.81
CA ARG A 3 -0.28 6.00 17.79
C ARG A 3 -1.76 5.57 17.75
N PRO A 4 -2.36 5.32 16.56
CA PRO A 4 -3.68 4.68 16.54
C PRO A 4 -3.59 3.41 17.39
N SER A 5 -4.53 3.24 18.33
CA SER A 5 -4.53 2.08 19.22
C SER A 5 -4.55 0.82 18.36
N SER A 6 -3.81 -0.22 18.76
CA SER A 6 -3.65 -1.46 17.97
C SER A 6 -4.98 -2.03 17.47
N THR A 7 -6.08 -1.74 18.16
CA THR A 7 -7.45 -2.07 17.78
C THR A 7 -7.93 -1.40 16.49
N ALA A 8 -7.77 -0.08 16.32
CA ALA A 8 -8.24 0.64 15.12
C ALA A 8 -7.50 0.17 13.85
N LYS A 9 -6.22 -0.16 14.01
CA LYS A 9 -5.42 -0.76 12.93
C LYS A 9 -5.93 -2.15 12.54
N VAL A 10 -6.13 -3.03 13.53
CA VAL A 10 -6.61 -4.41 13.29
C VAL A 10 -7.99 -4.42 12.63
N GLU A 11 -8.89 -3.52 13.02
CA GLU A 11 -10.20 -3.42 12.38
C GLU A 11 -10.12 -2.92 10.93
N ALA A 12 -9.25 -1.95 10.65
CA ALA A 12 -9.03 -1.47 9.29
C ALA A 12 -8.45 -2.57 8.39
N GLU A 13 -7.49 -3.35 8.90
CA GLU A 13 -6.91 -4.50 8.21
C GLU A 13 -7.96 -5.60 7.94
N GLY A 14 -8.83 -5.88 8.91
CA GLY A 14 -9.93 -6.84 8.72
C GLY A 14 -10.93 -6.41 7.64
N ARG A 15 -11.28 -5.12 7.59
CA ARG A 15 -12.16 -4.57 6.54
C ARG A 15 -11.50 -4.62 5.16
N TYR A 16 -10.21 -4.28 5.10
CA TYR A 16 -9.42 -4.36 3.87
C TYR A 16 -9.38 -5.79 3.31
N ALA A 17 -9.04 -6.77 4.16
CA ALA A 17 -9.01 -8.19 3.78
C ALA A 17 -10.37 -8.67 3.28
N LYS A 18 -11.45 -8.32 3.99
CA LYS A 18 -12.82 -8.69 3.61
C LYS A 18 -13.25 -8.06 2.27
N ALA A 19 -12.85 -6.81 2.01
CA ALA A 19 -13.13 -6.14 0.74
C ALA A 19 -12.42 -6.84 -0.43
N LEU A 20 -11.16 -7.25 -0.25
CA LEU A 20 -10.42 -8.03 -1.23
C LEU A 20 -11.07 -9.39 -1.50
N GLU A 21 -11.39 -10.15 -0.45
CA GLU A 21 -12.03 -11.46 -0.57
C GLU A 21 -13.37 -11.37 -1.31
N ASN A 22 -14.20 -10.37 -1.00
CA ASN A 22 -15.47 -10.16 -1.71
C ASN A 22 -15.26 -9.90 -3.21
N ALA A 23 -14.25 -9.12 -3.56
CA ALA A 23 -13.97 -8.72 -4.94
C ALA A 23 -13.31 -9.83 -5.78
N PHE A 24 -12.54 -10.71 -5.13
CA PHE A 24 -11.83 -11.83 -5.76
C PHE A 24 -12.45 -13.21 -5.48
N ARG A 25 -13.66 -13.26 -4.89
CA ARG A 25 -14.40 -14.51 -4.62
C ARG A 25 -13.67 -15.44 -3.64
N GLY A 26 -13.06 -14.86 -2.61
CA GLY A 26 -12.41 -15.58 -1.52
C GLY A 26 -10.88 -15.45 -1.52
N PRO A 27 -10.23 -16.04 -0.51
CA PRO A 27 -8.80 -15.87 -0.26
C PRO A 27 -7.92 -16.42 -1.40
N ASP A 28 -8.32 -17.52 -2.03
CA ASP A 28 -7.59 -18.11 -3.16
C ASP A 28 -7.56 -17.17 -4.38
N GLY A 29 -8.68 -16.48 -4.65
CA GLY A 29 -8.74 -15.49 -5.72
C GLY A 29 -7.88 -14.26 -5.42
N VAL A 30 -7.80 -13.84 -4.15
CA VAL A 30 -6.91 -12.75 -3.72
C VAL A 30 -5.45 -13.15 -3.96
N ALA A 31 -5.07 -14.38 -3.57
CA ALA A 31 -3.72 -14.90 -3.78
C ALA A 31 -3.36 -15.01 -5.28
N ALA A 32 -4.29 -15.51 -6.10
CA ALA A 32 -4.10 -15.61 -7.55
C ALA A 32 -3.92 -14.23 -8.20
N ALA A 33 -4.76 -13.26 -7.84
CA ALA A 33 -4.68 -11.90 -8.37
C ALA A 33 -3.39 -11.18 -7.92
N PHE A 34 -2.99 -11.36 -6.66
CA PHE A 34 -1.71 -10.83 -6.16
C PHE A 34 -0.52 -11.45 -6.89
N LYS A 35 -0.53 -12.76 -7.09
CA LYS A 35 0.53 -13.47 -7.82
C LYS A 35 0.63 -12.98 -9.26
N ALA A 36 -0.50 -12.88 -9.97
CA ALA A 36 -0.56 -12.34 -11.33
C ALA A 36 -0.02 -10.91 -11.40
N TRP A 37 -0.42 -10.05 -10.47
CA TRP A 37 0.08 -8.69 -10.38
C TRP A 37 1.59 -8.64 -10.11
N SER A 38 2.08 -9.38 -9.12
CA SER A 38 3.50 -9.40 -8.77
C SER A 38 4.37 -9.95 -9.91
N GLY A 39 3.93 -11.02 -10.57
CA GLY A 39 4.63 -11.56 -11.73
C GLY A 39 4.65 -10.59 -12.92
N ALA A 40 3.58 -9.83 -13.12
CA ALA A 40 3.50 -8.82 -14.18
C ALA A 40 4.43 -7.62 -13.95
N LEU A 41 4.93 -7.38 -12.73
CA LEU A 41 5.92 -6.32 -12.48
C LEU A 41 7.31 -6.69 -13.01
N ASP A 42 7.62 -7.99 -13.02
CA ASP A 42 8.92 -8.54 -13.42
C ASP A 42 8.91 -9.14 -14.84
N THR A 43 7.76 -9.12 -15.51
CA THR A 43 7.56 -9.72 -16.84
C THR A 43 7.19 -8.64 -17.85
N ALA A 44 7.76 -8.71 -19.06
CA ALA A 44 7.42 -7.78 -20.12
C ALA A 44 5.94 -7.97 -20.55
N PRO A 45 5.19 -6.90 -20.87
CA PRO A 45 3.78 -6.99 -21.23
C PRO A 45 3.49 -7.95 -22.40
N GLU A 46 4.40 -8.05 -23.36
CA GLU A 46 4.32 -8.96 -24.50
C GLU A 46 4.41 -10.45 -24.15
N ASP A 47 4.97 -10.78 -22.99
CA ASP A 47 5.13 -12.15 -22.48
C ASP A 47 4.01 -12.57 -21.51
N LEU A 48 3.07 -11.65 -21.21
CA LEU A 48 1.93 -11.91 -20.34
C LEU A 48 0.71 -12.36 -21.14
N ASP A 49 0.03 -13.41 -20.66
CA ASP A 49 -1.28 -13.78 -21.19
C ASP A 49 -2.38 -12.78 -20.78
N ALA A 50 -3.45 -12.74 -21.56
CA ALA A 50 -4.54 -11.78 -21.38
C ALA A 50 -5.26 -11.93 -20.03
N ASP A 51 -5.32 -13.15 -19.50
CA ASP A 51 -5.96 -13.44 -18.20
C ASP A 51 -5.12 -12.88 -17.04
N THR A 52 -3.80 -13.03 -17.11
CA THR A 52 -2.82 -12.51 -16.16
C THR A 52 -2.81 -10.99 -16.19
N MET A 53 -2.81 -10.38 -17.37
CA MET A 53 -2.95 -8.93 -17.51
C MET A 53 -4.28 -8.43 -16.91
N GLY A 54 -5.38 -9.13 -17.16
CA GLY A 54 -6.70 -8.80 -16.62
C GLY A 54 -6.75 -8.86 -15.10
N LEU A 55 -6.15 -9.91 -14.51
CA LEU A 55 -6.04 -10.05 -13.06
C LEU A 55 -5.12 -8.99 -12.44
N ALA A 56 -3.98 -8.71 -13.05
CA ALA A 56 -3.03 -7.70 -12.59
C ALA A 56 -3.63 -6.28 -12.61
N ALA A 57 -4.33 -5.92 -13.69
CA ALA A 57 -5.03 -4.63 -13.79
C ALA A 57 -6.17 -4.52 -12.77
N ARG A 58 -6.92 -5.61 -12.57
CA ARG A 58 -7.99 -5.68 -11.57
C ARG A 58 -7.47 -5.57 -10.15
N TRP A 59 -6.31 -6.16 -9.85
CA TRP A 59 -5.64 -6.06 -8.56
C TRP A 59 -5.44 -4.61 -8.13
N HIS A 60 -4.82 -3.78 -8.97
CA HIS A 60 -4.58 -2.36 -8.66
C HIS A 60 -5.86 -1.61 -8.26
N ARG A 61 -6.91 -1.73 -9.08
CA ARG A 61 -8.17 -1.03 -8.83
C ARG A 61 -8.84 -1.50 -7.55
N VAL A 62 -8.92 -2.82 -7.36
CA VAL A 62 -9.63 -3.40 -6.23
C VAL A 62 -8.86 -3.17 -4.93
N ALA A 63 -7.53 -3.27 -4.94
CA ALA A 63 -6.68 -2.99 -3.78
C ALA A 63 -6.80 -1.52 -3.35
N GLU A 64 -6.82 -0.58 -4.29
CA GLU A 64 -7.01 0.84 -3.96
C GLU A 64 -8.40 1.13 -3.39
N GLN A 65 -9.45 0.51 -3.95
CA GLN A 65 -10.81 0.63 -3.40
C GLN A 65 -10.92 0.03 -1.99
N ALA A 66 -10.36 -1.17 -1.78
CA ALA A 66 -10.31 -1.81 -0.48
C ALA A 66 -9.53 -0.95 0.53
N ARG A 67 -8.43 -0.32 0.10
CA ARG A 67 -7.63 0.59 0.92
C ARG A 67 -8.45 1.81 1.33
N GLN A 68 -9.17 2.43 0.40
CA GLN A 68 -10.04 3.56 0.68
C GLN A 68 -11.14 3.18 1.70
N GLU A 69 -11.76 2.02 1.54
CA GLU A 69 -12.79 1.55 2.48
C GLU A 69 -12.22 1.26 3.89
N GLY A 70 -11.06 0.59 3.97
CA GLY A 70 -10.37 0.36 5.25
C GLY A 70 -9.90 1.66 5.92
N MET A 71 -9.52 2.66 5.12
CA MET A 71 -9.06 3.97 5.58
C MET A 71 -10.20 4.92 5.98
N ARG A 72 -11.37 4.77 5.37
CA ARG A 72 -12.53 5.65 5.60
C ARG A 72 -12.97 5.65 7.07
N SER A 73 -12.78 4.55 7.79
CA SER A 73 -13.03 4.45 9.22
C SER A 73 -11.88 4.96 10.10
N LEU A 74 -10.69 5.21 9.53
CA LEU A 74 -9.53 5.75 10.24
C LEU A 74 -9.47 7.29 10.20
N ALA A 75 -10.19 7.90 9.26
CA ALA A 75 -10.28 9.35 9.07
C ALA A 75 -10.96 10.09 10.25
N GLU A 76 -11.52 9.38 11.24
CA GLU A 76 -11.97 10.00 12.49
C GLU A 76 -10.81 10.28 13.49
N ALA A 77 -9.58 9.84 13.19
CA ALA A 77 -8.41 10.12 14.02
C ALA A 77 -7.45 11.09 13.30
N PRO A 78 -7.35 12.37 13.72
CA PRO A 78 -6.42 13.32 13.10
C PRO A 78 -4.97 12.86 13.25
N GLY A 79 -4.25 12.71 12.12
CA GLY A 79 -2.79 12.52 12.06
C GLY A 79 -2.27 11.09 11.93
N ALA A 80 -3.08 10.12 11.51
CA ALA A 80 -2.66 8.72 11.38
C ALA A 80 -1.81 8.45 10.12
N HIS A 81 -0.67 7.80 10.31
CA HIS A 81 0.26 7.29 9.28
C HIS A 81 0.50 5.80 9.53
N PHE A 82 0.70 5.01 8.47
CA PHE A 82 0.89 3.57 8.56
C PHE A 82 2.36 3.19 8.36
N GLU A 83 2.91 2.43 9.30
CA GLU A 83 4.18 1.70 9.10
C GLU A 83 3.87 0.35 8.44
N VAL A 84 4.54 0.09 7.31
CA VAL A 84 4.58 -1.23 6.65
C VAL A 84 5.96 -1.83 6.92
N ARG A 85 6.00 -2.98 7.60
CA ARG A 85 7.23 -3.77 7.78
C ARG A 85 7.15 -5.00 6.91
N LEU A 86 8.05 -5.07 5.94
CA LEU A 86 8.28 -6.26 5.13
C LEU A 86 9.13 -7.26 5.93
N PRO A 87 8.89 -8.58 5.81
CA PRO A 87 9.60 -9.62 6.58
C PRO A 87 11.08 -9.85 6.19
N SER A 88 11.75 -8.87 5.59
CA SER A 88 13.21 -8.89 5.36
C SER A 88 13.76 -7.54 5.80
N GLY A 89 14.56 -7.53 6.88
CA GLY A 89 14.84 -6.35 7.68
C GLY A 89 15.60 -5.24 6.94
N GLY A 90 14.92 -4.12 6.73
CA GLY A 90 15.53 -2.87 6.30
C GLY A 90 14.55 -1.72 6.52
N ILE A 91 14.82 -0.84 7.48
CA ILE A 91 14.04 0.39 7.69
C ILE A 91 14.61 1.46 6.76
N LEU A 92 13.84 1.87 5.76
CA LEU A 92 14.18 3.02 4.91
C LEU A 92 13.46 4.27 5.46
N LEU A 93 14.21 5.12 6.16
CA LEU A 93 13.75 6.41 6.63
C LEU A 93 13.69 7.38 5.45
N ALA A 94 12.50 7.57 4.88
CA ALA A 94 12.26 8.52 3.79
C ALA A 94 12.17 9.97 4.29
N ASN A 95 13.08 10.44 5.16
CA ASN A 95 13.30 11.87 5.37
C ASN A 95 14.58 12.15 6.15
N THR A 96 15.69 12.30 5.44
CA THR A 96 16.75 13.19 5.91
C THR A 96 16.56 14.54 5.22
N PRO A 97 16.13 15.60 5.93
CA PRO A 97 16.30 16.94 5.39
C PRO A 97 17.80 17.14 5.20
N GLY A 98 18.21 17.20 3.93
CA GLY A 98 19.57 17.53 3.54
C GLY A 98 19.99 18.83 4.21
N ARG A 99 20.85 18.68 5.20
CA ARG A 99 21.65 19.72 5.81
C ARG A 99 22.72 20.14 4.81
N ALA A 100 22.48 21.22 4.07
CA ALA A 100 23.43 22.19 3.48
C ALA A 100 22.63 23.05 2.48
N ALA A 101 22.66 24.38 2.48
CA ALA A 101 23.80 25.25 2.76
C ALA A 101 23.36 26.49 3.56
N SER A 102 24.00 26.69 4.71
CA SER A 102 24.25 28.04 5.22
C SER A 102 25.47 28.61 4.49
N ASP A 103 25.59 29.94 4.55
CA ASP A 103 26.71 30.80 4.12
C ASP A 103 26.74 31.08 2.61
N GLN A 104 26.78 32.31 2.10
CA GLN A 104 27.24 33.58 2.67
C GLN A 104 26.94 34.70 1.64
N GLY A 105 26.64 35.94 2.06
CA GLY A 105 26.80 37.12 1.18
C GLY A 105 25.76 38.24 1.32
N LEU A 106 26.02 39.16 2.26
CA LEU A 106 25.38 40.46 2.47
C LEU A 106 25.88 41.51 1.42
N PRO A 107 25.40 42.77 1.43
CA PRO A 107 24.76 43.47 0.30
C PRO A 107 25.69 44.46 -0.45
N ALA A 108 25.14 45.15 -1.45
CA ALA A 108 25.57 46.48 -1.88
C ALA A 108 24.35 47.36 -2.13
#